data_AF-A0A0M8QW67-F1
#
_entry.id   AF-A0A0M8QW67-F1
#
_cell.length_a   1.000
_cell.length_b   1.000
_cell.length_c   1.000
_cell.angle_alpha   90.00
_cell.angle_beta   90.00
_cell.angle_gamma   90.00
#
_symmetry.space_group_name_H-M   'P 1'
#
loop_
_entity.id
_entity.type
_entity.pdbx_description
1 polymer ?
#
loop_
_entity_poly.entity_id
_entity_poly.type
_entity_poly.pdbx_seq_one_letter_code
_entity_poly.pdbx_strand_id
1 'polypeptide(L)'
;MLVVAALLTGLGFWAGRPDDADPSGRGLPGDAASGPLPTGPCAPTDTLVPPCGAWWGAYVPYAANGSLKDAVLGFEKRIGRRLDLVYNYHDMSGTELDGQLLTPDEQELGRDRLLMLAWESTVWTEPHHENWTETQLGWGNIASGKYDEEIVDPQIRRLKAYGKRVFLSFDQETDARVEEGAGTPAEFVAAYRHLHDRFRELGADNVVWVWTVSGHLGSGKEMKALYPGDEYVDWIAMDQYNYYGCHGTTDWKDFLRSQRPGYAWLRANVTDARPMMLAEFATAPDADDPGRQRDWYTGIPGAVKELPEVRALVHWNRPASERPECDLTVNDGPGLEGYREAGRDGYFQQPVPPR
;
A
#
# COMPACT_ATOMS: atom_id res chain seq x y z
N MET A 1 -7.83 -51.30 68.44
CA MET A 1 -7.44 -49.87 68.39
C MET A 1 -8.01 -49.31 67.09
N LEU A 2 -9.15 -48.59 67.17
CA LEU A 2 -9.28 -47.13 67.02
C LEU A 2 -8.94 -46.64 65.58
N VAL A 3 -9.93 -46.32 64.72
CA VAL A 3 -10.70 -45.05 64.56
C VAL A 3 -10.14 -44.26 63.34
N VAL A 4 -10.86 -44.18 62.20
CA VAL A 4 -11.75 -43.10 61.66
C VAL A 4 -11.12 -42.30 60.49
N ALA A 5 -12.00 -42.03 59.52
CA ALA A 5 -12.01 -41.18 58.32
C ALA A 5 -11.11 -39.92 58.22
N ALA A 6 -10.81 -39.49 56.97
CA ALA A 6 -11.37 -38.26 56.38
C ALA A 6 -10.85 -37.98 54.95
N LEU A 7 -11.76 -37.53 54.07
CA LEU A 7 -11.48 -36.77 52.85
C LEU A 7 -10.84 -35.42 53.18
N LEU A 8 -9.85 -34.99 52.40
CA LEU A 8 -9.52 -33.57 52.22
C LEU A 8 -9.15 -33.28 50.76
N THR A 9 -9.90 -32.34 50.20
CA THR A 9 -9.62 -31.59 48.97
C THR A 9 -8.35 -30.75 49.13
N GLY A 10 -7.55 -30.64 48.06
CA GLY A 10 -6.37 -29.78 48.02
C GLY A 10 -6.18 -29.19 46.62
N LEU A 11 -6.54 -27.92 46.49
CA LEU A 11 -6.26 -27.04 45.35
C LEU A 11 -4.75 -26.94 45.13
N GLY A 12 -4.27 -27.46 44.00
CA GLY A 12 -2.90 -27.26 43.54
C GLY A 12 -2.83 -26.07 42.59
N PHE A 13 -2.42 -24.92 43.12
CA PHE A 13 -1.93 -23.76 42.36
C PHE A 13 -0.92 -24.21 41.30
N TRP A 14 -1.26 -24.05 40.01
CA TRP A 14 -0.28 -24.04 38.93
C TRP A 14 0.30 -22.63 38.84
N ALA A 15 1.41 -22.40 39.55
CA ALA A 15 2.27 -21.26 39.28
C ALA A 15 2.99 -21.53 37.94
N GLY A 16 2.65 -20.74 36.92
CA GLY A 16 3.31 -20.79 35.63
C GLY A 16 4.82 -20.59 35.77
N ARG A 17 5.58 -21.49 35.16
CA ARG A 17 6.98 -21.23 34.81
C ARG A 17 6.99 -20.20 33.66
N PRO A 18 7.94 -19.24 33.67
CA PRO A 18 8.14 -18.36 32.55
C PRO A 18 8.91 -19.16 31.48
N ASP A 19 8.18 -19.71 30.51
CA ASP A 19 8.76 -20.43 29.39
C ASP A 19 8.82 -19.55 28.13
N ASP A 20 9.96 -19.73 27.45
CA ASP A 20 10.17 -19.63 26.00
C ASP A 20 10.33 -18.24 25.37
N ALA A 21 11.55 -17.71 25.55
CA ALA A 21 12.14 -16.76 24.61
C ALA A 21 12.48 -17.45 23.27
N ASP A 22 11.95 -16.89 22.19
CA ASP A 22 12.29 -17.20 20.79
C ASP A 22 13.82 -17.07 20.54
N PRO A 23 14.50 -18.08 19.97
CA PRO A 23 15.93 -18.03 19.70
C PRO A 23 16.34 -17.07 18.55
N SER A 24 15.39 -16.41 17.86
CA SER A 24 15.71 -15.53 16.71
C SER A 24 16.16 -14.11 17.09
N GLY A 25 16.05 -13.69 18.36
CA GLY A 25 16.82 -12.57 18.91
C GLY A 25 16.69 -11.20 18.22
N ARG A 26 15.65 -10.96 17.43
CA ARG A 26 15.25 -9.60 16.99
C ARG A 26 13.77 -9.39 17.31
N GLY A 27 13.49 -9.22 18.60
CA GLY A 27 12.23 -8.60 19.00
C GLY A 27 12.11 -7.25 18.28
N LEU A 28 10.91 -6.95 17.77
CA LEU A 28 10.60 -5.64 17.19
C LEU A 28 11.07 -4.54 18.16
N PRO A 29 11.66 -3.43 17.68
CA PRO A 29 12.09 -2.35 18.55
C PRO A 29 10.92 -1.94 19.47
N GLY A 30 11.18 -1.81 20.77
CA GLY A 30 10.17 -1.46 21.80
C GLY A 30 9.47 -0.10 21.60
N ASP A 31 9.74 0.58 20.50
CA ASP A 31 9.28 1.91 20.13
C ASP A 31 8.45 1.93 18.84
N ALA A 32 8.05 0.77 18.31
CA ALA A 32 7.31 0.69 17.05
C ALA A 32 6.11 1.65 17.06
N ALA A 33 5.37 1.77 18.16
CA ALA A 33 4.48 2.89 18.41
C ALA A 33 5.04 3.80 19.51
N SER A 34 5.70 4.92 19.19
CA SER A 34 6.14 5.92 20.19
C SER A 34 5.61 7.32 19.83
N GLY A 35 5.09 8.05 20.82
CA GLY A 35 4.59 9.42 20.65
C GLY A 35 3.07 9.60 20.83
N PRO A 36 2.62 10.82 21.14
CA PRO A 36 1.19 11.15 21.22
C PRO A 36 0.56 11.14 19.82
N LEU A 37 -0.71 10.72 19.72
CA LEU A 37 -1.49 10.88 18.49
C LEU A 37 -1.55 12.37 18.10
N PRO A 38 -1.52 12.71 16.80
CA PRO A 38 -1.75 14.08 16.37
C PRO A 38 -3.10 14.57 16.90
N THR A 39 -3.15 15.83 17.34
CA THR A 39 -4.39 16.46 17.82
C THR A 39 -4.64 17.77 17.08
N GLY A 40 -5.90 18.20 17.03
CA GLY A 40 -6.30 19.42 16.35
C GLY A 40 -7.07 19.16 15.04
N PRO A 41 -7.50 20.22 14.35
CA PRO A 41 -8.42 20.11 13.21
C PRO A 41 -7.79 19.43 11.98
N CYS A 42 -6.46 19.38 11.90
CA CYS A 42 -5.72 18.71 10.83
C CYS A 42 -5.14 17.36 11.24
N ALA A 43 -5.47 16.86 12.43
CA ALA A 43 -5.06 15.52 12.84
C ALA A 43 -5.72 14.47 11.93
N PRO A 44 -4.96 13.48 11.43
CA PRO A 44 -5.53 12.42 10.61
C PRO A 44 -6.55 11.58 11.38
N THR A 45 -7.48 10.98 10.66
CA THR A 45 -8.40 9.97 11.23
C THR A 45 -7.65 8.70 11.61
N ASP A 46 -8.33 7.79 12.30
CA ASP A 46 -7.85 6.43 12.54
C ASP A 46 -7.63 5.66 11.23
N THR A 47 -8.42 5.91 10.19
CA THR A 47 -8.17 5.41 8.83
C THR A 47 -7.14 6.24 8.05
N LEU A 48 -6.30 7.03 8.72
CA LEU A 48 -5.21 7.82 8.13
C LEU A 48 -5.65 8.88 7.11
N VAL A 49 -6.88 9.38 7.17
CA VAL A 49 -7.34 10.47 6.29
C VAL A 49 -6.86 11.82 6.83
N PRO A 50 -6.03 12.59 6.10
CA PRO A 50 -5.65 13.94 6.50
C PRO A 50 -6.74 14.94 6.10
N PRO A 51 -7.51 15.51 7.05
CA PRO A 51 -8.67 16.33 6.70
C PRO A 51 -8.29 17.67 6.02
N CYS A 52 -7.07 18.16 6.27
CA CYS A 52 -6.59 19.45 5.74
C CYS A 52 -5.81 19.34 4.42
N GLY A 53 -5.63 18.14 3.87
CA GLY A 53 -4.84 17.98 2.65
C GLY A 53 -4.76 16.55 2.15
N ALA A 54 -3.58 16.16 1.68
CA ALA A 54 -3.29 14.81 1.20
C ALA A 54 -1.84 14.39 1.53
N TRP A 55 -1.60 13.08 1.60
CA TRP A 55 -0.25 12.52 1.72
C TRP A 55 0.50 12.59 0.39
N TRP A 56 1.79 12.91 0.46
CA TRP A 56 2.71 12.88 -0.68
C TRP A 56 3.67 11.70 -0.55
N GLY A 57 3.48 10.68 -1.38
CA GLY A 57 4.23 9.44 -1.33
C GLY A 57 4.88 9.05 -2.65
N ALA A 58 5.66 7.98 -2.61
CA ALA A 58 6.21 7.35 -3.80
C ALA A 58 6.48 5.86 -3.60
N TYR A 59 6.40 5.11 -4.69
CA TYR A 59 7.14 3.85 -4.86
C TYR A 59 8.53 4.19 -5.40
N VAL A 60 9.58 3.58 -4.82
CA VAL A 60 10.96 3.74 -5.26
C VAL A 60 11.60 2.35 -5.35
N PRO A 61 12.19 1.96 -6.49
CA PRO A 61 12.91 0.70 -6.61
C PRO A 61 14.03 0.57 -5.59
N TYR A 62 14.28 -0.66 -5.14
CA TYR A 62 15.38 -0.98 -4.24
C TYR A 62 16.72 -0.45 -4.77
N ALA A 63 17.58 -0.01 -3.85
CA ALA A 63 18.91 0.42 -4.22
C ALA A 63 19.75 -0.79 -4.68
N ALA A 64 20.83 -0.55 -5.43
CA ALA A 64 21.71 -1.61 -5.92
C ALA A 64 22.33 -2.50 -4.82
N ASN A 65 22.32 -2.04 -3.57
CA ASN A 65 22.75 -2.82 -2.40
C ASN A 65 21.61 -3.65 -1.76
N GLY A 66 20.42 -3.67 -2.35
CA GLY A 66 19.24 -4.36 -1.83
C GLY A 66 18.51 -3.62 -0.70
N SER A 67 18.85 -2.37 -0.39
CA SER A 67 18.16 -1.60 0.65
C SER A 67 17.07 -0.70 0.08
N LEU A 68 15.83 -0.91 0.53
CA LEU A 68 14.72 0.00 0.29
C LEU A 68 14.95 1.33 1.00
N LYS A 69 15.48 1.30 2.23
CA LYS A 69 15.77 2.50 3.00
C LYS A 69 16.73 3.42 2.27
N ASP A 70 17.85 2.89 1.78
CA ASP A 70 18.84 3.71 1.08
C ASP A 70 18.28 4.31 -0.22
N ALA A 71 17.41 3.55 -0.92
CA ALA A 71 16.69 4.06 -2.09
C ALA A 71 15.77 5.22 -1.74
N VAL A 72 14.93 5.06 -0.72
CA VAL A 72 13.99 6.10 -0.26
C VAL A 72 14.74 7.34 0.20
N LEU A 73 15.75 7.20 1.08
CA LEU A 73 16.54 8.34 1.56
C LEU A 73 17.30 9.04 0.42
N GLY A 74 17.79 8.26 -0.55
CA GLY A 74 18.40 8.80 -1.77
C GLY A 74 17.41 9.59 -2.61
N PHE A 75 16.19 9.09 -2.79
CA PHE A 75 15.12 9.79 -3.51
C PHE A 75 14.68 11.06 -2.77
N GLU A 76 14.50 11.02 -1.46
CA GLU A 76 14.19 12.19 -0.62
C GLU A 76 15.24 13.30 -0.72
N LYS A 77 16.52 12.92 -0.76
CA LYS A 77 17.61 13.88 -1.02
C LYS A 77 17.47 14.53 -2.40
N ARG A 78 17.03 13.77 -3.42
CA ARG A 78 16.75 14.32 -4.75
C ARG A 78 15.54 15.22 -4.69
N ILE A 79 14.39 14.84 -4.14
CA ILE A 79 13.19 15.70 -4.13
C ILE A 79 13.25 16.83 -3.09
N GLY A 80 14.26 16.83 -2.21
CA GLY A 80 14.47 17.89 -1.22
C GLY A 80 13.39 17.97 -0.13
N ARG A 81 12.65 16.86 0.09
CA ARG A 81 11.70 16.69 1.19
C ARG A 81 11.64 15.23 1.60
N ARG A 82 11.18 14.99 2.83
CA ARG A 82 10.76 13.65 3.27
C ARG A 82 9.42 13.31 2.61
N LEU A 83 9.25 12.06 2.20
CA LEU A 83 7.96 11.50 1.78
C LEU A 83 7.07 11.31 3.01
N ASP A 84 5.77 11.50 2.84
CA ASP A 84 4.80 11.20 3.90
C ASP A 84 4.45 9.71 3.91
N LEU A 85 4.47 9.07 2.73
CA LEU A 85 4.06 7.69 2.48
C LEU A 85 5.07 6.98 1.57
N VAL A 86 5.48 5.77 1.95
CA VAL A 86 6.28 4.86 1.10
C VAL A 86 5.41 3.68 0.70
N TYR A 87 5.35 3.39 -0.60
CA TYR A 87 4.66 2.23 -1.15
C TYR A 87 5.69 1.17 -1.55
N ASN A 88 5.47 -0.08 -1.17
CA ASN A 88 6.32 -1.21 -1.53
C ASN A 88 5.48 -2.50 -1.68
N TYR A 89 6.00 -3.47 -2.44
CA TYR A 89 5.31 -4.69 -2.84
C TYR A 89 5.92 -5.91 -2.17
N HIS A 90 5.07 -6.90 -1.95
CA HIS A 90 5.40 -8.19 -1.37
C HIS A 90 4.56 -9.28 -2.05
N ASP A 91 5.11 -10.49 -2.11
CA ASP A 91 4.42 -11.68 -2.60
C ASP A 91 4.03 -12.61 -1.43
N MET A 92 3.56 -13.80 -1.77
CA MET A 92 3.21 -14.86 -0.82
C MET A 92 4.22 -16.03 -0.83
N SER A 93 5.46 -15.80 -1.26
CA SER A 93 6.51 -16.83 -1.27
C SER A 93 6.97 -17.27 0.12
N GLY A 94 6.72 -16.45 1.15
CA GLY A 94 7.24 -16.63 2.50
C GLY A 94 8.76 -16.39 2.63
N THR A 95 9.44 -15.97 1.56
CA THR A 95 10.87 -15.67 1.59
C THR A 95 11.17 -14.38 2.36
N GLU A 96 12.37 -14.24 2.90
CA GLU A 96 12.79 -13.00 3.59
C GLU A 96 12.87 -11.78 2.66
N LEU A 97 13.03 -12.01 1.35
CA LEU A 97 13.25 -10.95 0.38
C LEU A 97 11.94 -10.28 -0.04
N ASP A 98 10.94 -11.09 -0.43
CA ASP A 98 9.70 -10.60 -1.04
C ASP A 98 8.44 -11.12 -0.32
N GLY A 99 8.53 -12.25 0.40
CA GLY A 99 7.37 -12.92 1.01
C GLY A 99 7.05 -12.50 2.44
N GLN A 100 7.70 -11.45 2.96
CA GLN A 100 7.50 -10.95 4.31
C GLN A 100 7.08 -9.49 4.31
N LEU A 101 5.80 -9.24 4.63
CA LEU A 101 5.32 -7.90 4.94
C LEU A 101 6.13 -7.30 6.07
N LEU A 102 6.38 -5.99 6.02
CA LEU A 102 7.02 -5.21 7.07
C LEU A 102 8.47 -5.65 7.34
N THR A 103 9.28 -5.57 6.29
CA THR A 103 10.72 -5.81 6.30
C THR A 103 11.46 -4.89 7.29
N PRO A 104 12.71 -5.20 7.66
CA PRO A 104 13.50 -4.33 8.54
C PRO A 104 13.64 -2.88 8.02
N ASP A 105 13.80 -2.69 6.70
CA ASP A 105 13.90 -1.36 6.10
C ASP A 105 12.58 -0.60 6.20
N GLU A 106 11.44 -1.27 5.98
CA GLU A 106 10.11 -0.68 6.16
C GLU A 106 9.88 -0.29 7.63
N GLN A 107 10.29 -1.12 8.59
CA GLN A 107 10.19 -0.76 10.01
C GLN A 107 11.02 0.48 10.37
N GLU A 108 12.20 0.65 9.76
CA GLU A 108 13.04 1.83 9.97
C GLU A 108 12.43 3.08 9.33
N LEU A 109 11.99 2.97 8.06
CA LEU A 109 11.32 4.05 7.32
C LEU A 109 9.99 4.47 7.97
N GLY A 110 9.23 3.49 8.46
CA GLY A 110 7.93 3.67 9.09
C GLY A 110 7.99 4.33 10.46
N ARG A 111 9.18 4.64 11.00
CA ARG A 111 9.30 5.46 12.23
C ARG A 111 8.74 6.86 12.02
N ASP A 112 8.97 7.44 10.85
CA ASP A 112 8.60 8.82 10.52
C ASP A 112 7.88 8.99 9.17
N ARG A 113 7.40 7.88 8.59
CA ARG A 113 6.56 7.82 7.39
C ARG A 113 5.39 6.87 7.61
N LEU A 114 4.36 7.04 6.80
CA LEU A 114 3.34 6.02 6.56
C LEU A 114 3.91 4.96 5.62
N LEU A 115 3.42 3.73 5.77
CA LEU A 115 3.75 2.62 4.87
C LEU A 115 2.47 2.17 4.17
N MET A 116 2.57 1.93 2.86
CA MET A 116 1.61 1.15 2.10
C MET A 116 2.30 -0.12 1.64
N LEU A 117 1.70 -1.25 1.96
CA LEU A 117 2.19 -2.58 1.62
C LEU A 117 1.24 -3.17 0.58
N ALA A 118 1.69 -3.30 -0.66
CA ALA A 118 1.04 -4.17 -1.64
C ALA A 118 1.37 -5.61 -1.28
N TRP A 119 0.34 -6.46 -1.27
CA TRP A 119 0.50 -7.87 -0.98
C TRP A 119 -0.19 -8.69 -2.05
N GLU A 120 0.63 -9.33 -2.87
CA GLU A 120 0.19 -10.07 -4.05
C GLU A 120 0.02 -11.56 -3.72
N SER A 121 -1.12 -12.14 -4.11
CA SER A 121 -1.42 -13.58 -3.98
C SER A 121 -0.67 -14.41 -5.03
N THR A 122 0.61 -14.13 -5.19
CA THR A 122 1.49 -14.71 -6.19
C THR A 122 2.80 -15.15 -5.54
N VAL A 123 3.60 -15.88 -6.31
CA VAL A 123 5.01 -16.18 -5.99
C VAL A 123 5.83 -15.68 -7.16
N TRP A 124 6.64 -14.65 -6.93
CA TRP A 124 7.47 -14.06 -7.97
C TRP A 124 8.64 -14.99 -8.29
N THR A 125 8.99 -15.05 -9.58
CA THR A 125 10.13 -15.86 -10.01
C THR A 125 11.45 -15.10 -9.97
N GLU A 126 11.38 -13.77 -9.99
CA GLU A 126 12.53 -12.89 -9.90
C GLU A 126 12.38 -11.93 -8.70
N PRO A 127 13.49 -11.54 -8.04
CA PRO A 127 13.48 -10.61 -6.91
C PRO A 127 12.71 -9.32 -7.19
N HIS A 128 11.97 -8.83 -6.19
CA HIS A 128 11.28 -7.53 -6.26
C HIS A 128 10.39 -7.36 -7.51
N HIS A 129 9.75 -8.46 -7.91
CA HIS A 129 8.89 -8.58 -9.08
C HIS A 129 9.56 -8.11 -10.38
N GLU A 130 10.87 -8.36 -10.53
CA GLU A 130 11.57 -8.04 -11.77
C GLU A 130 10.98 -8.81 -12.96
N ASN A 131 10.86 -8.13 -14.11
CA ASN A 131 10.26 -8.67 -15.35
C ASN A 131 8.79 -9.12 -15.26
N TRP A 132 8.07 -8.87 -14.16
CA TRP A 132 6.64 -9.19 -14.04
C TRP A 132 6.33 -10.67 -14.26
N THR A 133 7.13 -11.53 -13.62
CA THR A 133 7.03 -12.98 -13.77
C THR A 133 6.68 -13.63 -12.45
N GLU A 134 5.60 -14.41 -12.46
CA GLU A 134 5.02 -14.93 -11.22
C GLU A 134 4.15 -16.18 -11.43
N THR A 135 3.85 -16.86 -10.33
CA THR A 135 2.86 -17.92 -10.26
C THR A 135 1.67 -17.46 -9.42
N GLN A 136 0.47 -17.48 -9.99
CA GLN A 136 -0.77 -17.16 -9.29
C GLN A 136 -1.11 -18.23 -8.24
N LEU A 137 -1.35 -17.83 -6.98
CA LEU A 137 -1.85 -18.73 -5.93
C LEU A 137 -3.38 -18.90 -6.00
N GLY A 138 -4.07 -17.92 -6.59
CA GLY A 138 -5.48 -17.97 -6.92
C GLY A 138 -6.40 -17.57 -5.77
N TRP A 139 -7.31 -16.63 -6.04
CA TRP A 139 -8.21 -16.06 -5.03
C TRP A 139 -9.13 -17.08 -4.36
N GLY A 140 -9.60 -18.10 -5.09
CA GLY A 140 -10.40 -19.17 -4.50
C GLY A 140 -9.66 -19.94 -3.41
N ASN A 141 -8.33 -20.09 -3.53
CA ASN A 141 -7.51 -20.71 -2.50
C ASN A 141 -7.36 -19.80 -1.27
N ILE A 142 -7.12 -18.50 -1.49
CA ILE A 142 -7.06 -17.50 -0.41
C ILE A 142 -8.39 -17.46 0.35
N ALA A 143 -9.52 -17.36 -0.36
CA ALA A 143 -10.85 -17.33 0.22
C ALA A 143 -11.21 -18.59 1.02
N SER A 144 -10.62 -19.74 0.68
CA SER A 144 -10.84 -21.00 1.40
C SER A 144 -10.00 -21.14 2.68
N GLY A 145 -9.10 -20.19 2.94
CA GLY A 145 -8.14 -20.24 4.05
C GLY A 145 -7.00 -21.23 3.86
N LYS A 146 -6.77 -21.72 2.63
CA LYS A 146 -5.72 -22.70 2.32
C LYS A 146 -4.33 -22.26 2.76
N TYR A 147 -4.08 -20.95 2.71
CA TYR A 147 -2.79 -20.33 3.01
C TYR A 147 -2.73 -19.66 4.38
N ASP A 148 -3.77 -19.84 5.22
CA ASP A 148 -3.92 -19.10 6.47
C ASP A 148 -2.76 -19.38 7.43
N GLU A 149 -2.55 -20.64 7.79
CA GLU A 149 -1.60 -21.01 8.84
C GLU A 149 -0.13 -20.76 8.42
N GLU A 150 0.22 -21.07 7.17
CA GLU A 150 1.60 -21.07 6.69
C GLU A 150 2.06 -19.71 6.17
N ILE A 151 1.18 -18.93 5.55
CA ILE A 151 1.53 -17.67 4.87
C ILE A 151 0.89 -16.48 5.56
N VAL A 152 -0.43 -16.48 5.75
CA VAL A 152 -1.18 -15.27 6.14
C VAL A 152 -1.02 -14.91 7.62
N ASP A 153 -1.27 -15.87 8.51
CA ASP A 153 -1.21 -15.68 9.96
C ASP A 153 0.14 -15.12 10.45
N PRO A 154 1.31 -15.58 9.96
CA PRO A 154 2.60 -14.97 10.28
C PRO A 154 2.68 -13.48 9.93
N GLN A 155 2.16 -13.06 8.77
CA GLN A 155 2.16 -11.65 8.38
C GLN A 155 1.26 -10.82 9.29
N ILE A 156 0.06 -11.33 9.59
CA ILE A 156 -0.90 -10.66 10.49
C ILE A 156 -0.28 -10.44 11.87
N ARG A 157 0.37 -11.46 12.44
CA ARG A 157 1.04 -11.35 13.75
C ARG A 157 2.17 -10.31 13.71
N ARG A 158 2.93 -10.23 12.61
CA ARG A 158 4.00 -9.24 12.46
C ARG A 158 3.45 -7.81 12.39
N LEU A 159 2.41 -7.58 11.59
CA LEU A 159 1.75 -6.29 11.49
C LEU A 159 1.10 -5.88 12.82
N LYS A 160 0.43 -6.81 13.51
CA LYS A 160 -0.09 -6.56 14.87
C LYS A 160 1.00 -6.12 15.84
N ALA A 161 2.13 -6.83 15.83
CA ALA A 161 3.23 -6.56 16.75
C ALA A 161 3.95 -5.24 16.43
N TYR A 162 3.88 -4.76 15.17
CA TYR A 162 4.33 -3.42 14.80
C TYR A 162 3.52 -2.31 15.48
N GLY A 163 2.20 -2.50 15.58
CA GLY A 163 1.31 -1.62 16.32
C GLY A 163 1.08 -0.23 15.73
N LYS A 164 1.89 0.23 14.77
CA LYS A 164 1.57 1.42 13.97
C LYS A 164 0.59 1.12 12.87
N ARG A 165 -0.14 2.15 12.46
CA ARG A 165 -1.04 2.04 11.31
C ARG A 165 -0.28 1.95 9.99
N VAL A 166 -0.69 1.02 9.15
CA VAL A 166 -0.19 0.84 7.78
C VAL A 166 -1.37 0.73 6.81
N PHE A 167 -1.17 1.19 5.58
CA PHE A 167 -2.06 0.84 4.47
C PHE A 167 -1.69 -0.55 3.95
N LEU A 168 -2.70 -1.39 3.68
CA LEU A 168 -2.53 -2.69 3.04
C LEU A 168 -3.39 -2.74 1.77
N SER A 169 -2.77 -3.03 0.64
CA SER A 169 -3.44 -3.22 -0.66
C SER A 169 -3.27 -4.67 -1.08
N PHE A 170 -4.35 -5.44 -1.05
CA PHE A 170 -4.34 -6.82 -1.51
C PHE A 170 -4.62 -6.88 -3.01
N ASP A 171 -3.71 -7.50 -3.77
CA ASP A 171 -3.76 -7.67 -5.23
C ASP A 171 -4.19 -6.40 -5.97
N GLN A 172 -3.34 -5.38 -5.88
CA GLN A 172 -3.52 -4.10 -6.58
C GLN A 172 -3.68 -4.29 -8.10
N GLU A 173 -4.28 -3.28 -8.74
CA GLU A 173 -4.83 -3.38 -10.10
C GLU A 173 -5.68 -4.65 -10.29
N THR A 174 -6.54 -4.95 -9.32
CA THR A 174 -7.29 -6.22 -9.24
C THR A 174 -8.05 -6.58 -10.52
N ASP A 175 -8.45 -5.59 -11.32
CA ASP A 175 -9.09 -5.81 -12.62
C ASP A 175 -8.15 -6.42 -13.67
N ALA A 176 -6.87 -6.06 -13.69
CA ALA A 176 -5.88 -6.70 -14.58
C ALA A 176 -5.60 -8.16 -14.17
N ARG A 177 -5.62 -8.43 -12.85
CA ARG A 177 -5.31 -9.76 -12.27
C ARG A 177 -6.30 -10.86 -12.71
N VAL A 178 -7.51 -10.50 -13.14
CA VAL A 178 -8.48 -11.46 -13.69
C VAL A 178 -7.95 -12.09 -14.97
N GLU A 179 -7.41 -11.29 -15.90
CA GLU A 179 -6.87 -11.77 -17.16
C GLU A 179 -5.57 -12.57 -16.97
N GLU A 180 -4.83 -12.28 -15.90
CA GLU A 180 -3.61 -13.01 -15.48
C GLU A 180 -3.92 -14.38 -14.85
N GLY A 181 -5.19 -14.68 -14.57
CA GLY A 181 -5.63 -15.97 -14.05
C GLY A 181 -5.63 -16.08 -12.53
N ALA A 182 -5.68 -14.95 -11.81
CA ALA A 182 -5.83 -14.96 -10.35
C ALA A 182 -7.18 -15.53 -9.88
N GLY A 183 -8.23 -15.44 -10.70
CA GLY A 183 -9.54 -16.02 -10.43
C GLY A 183 -10.68 -15.16 -10.96
N THR A 184 -11.88 -15.40 -10.44
CA THR A 184 -13.10 -14.64 -10.79
C THR A 184 -13.35 -13.47 -9.84
N PRO A 185 -14.14 -12.45 -10.23
CA PRO A 185 -14.49 -11.36 -9.33
C PRO A 185 -15.15 -11.79 -8.02
N ALA A 186 -15.96 -12.85 -8.05
CA ALA A 186 -16.58 -13.39 -6.84
C ALA A 186 -15.54 -14.02 -5.89
N GLU A 187 -14.51 -14.68 -6.44
CA GLU A 187 -13.41 -15.24 -5.65
C GLU A 187 -12.53 -14.14 -5.06
N PHE A 188 -12.25 -13.05 -5.81
CA PHE A 188 -11.54 -11.89 -5.25
C PHE A 188 -12.30 -11.30 -4.06
N VAL A 189 -13.60 -11.03 -4.22
CA VAL A 189 -14.43 -10.47 -3.14
C VAL A 189 -14.42 -11.40 -1.93
N ALA A 190 -14.50 -12.71 -2.13
CA ALA A 190 -14.41 -13.68 -1.04
C ALA A 190 -13.02 -13.69 -0.38
N ALA A 191 -11.94 -13.62 -1.15
CA ALA A 191 -10.56 -13.58 -0.66
C ALA A 191 -10.27 -12.32 0.15
N TYR A 192 -10.65 -11.15 -0.37
CA TYR A 192 -10.47 -9.86 0.29
C TYR A 192 -11.20 -9.84 1.65
N ARG A 193 -12.46 -10.29 1.67
CA ARG A 193 -13.25 -10.36 2.91
C ARG A 193 -12.68 -11.38 3.89
N HIS A 194 -12.23 -12.53 3.41
CA HIS A 194 -11.57 -13.55 4.23
C HIS A 194 -10.33 -12.99 4.91
N LEU A 195 -9.43 -12.34 4.17
CA LEU A 195 -8.24 -11.70 4.74
C LEU A 195 -8.62 -10.64 5.77
N HIS A 196 -9.54 -9.73 5.45
CA HIS A 196 -10.01 -8.71 6.39
C HIS A 196 -10.56 -9.32 7.70
N ASP A 197 -11.41 -10.33 7.59
CA ASP A 197 -11.97 -11.02 8.76
C ASP A 197 -10.88 -11.76 9.54
N ARG A 198 -9.89 -12.36 8.88
CA ARG A 198 -8.76 -13.02 9.53
C ARG A 198 -7.87 -12.06 10.32
N PHE A 199 -7.58 -10.88 9.78
CA PHE A 199 -6.88 -9.81 10.51
C PHE A 199 -7.64 -9.41 11.77
N ARG A 200 -8.96 -9.27 11.67
CA ARG A 200 -9.83 -8.96 12.82
C ARG A 200 -9.85 -10.08 13.86
N GLU A 201 -9.94 -11.34 13.44
CA GLU A 201 -9.91 -12.51 14.33
C GLU A 201 -8.61 -12.59 15.15
N LEU A 202 -7.47 -12.29 14.52
CA LEU A 202 -6.18 -12.26 15.19
C LEU A 202 -5.91 -10.96 15.95
N GLY A 203 -6.82 -9.99 15.87
CA GLY A 203 -6.77 -8.71 16.56
C GLY A 203 -5.67 -7.78 16.05
N ALA A 204 -5.43 -7.79 14.73
CA ALA A 204 -4.58 -6.82 14.04
C ALA A 204 -5.48 -5.68 13.50
N ASP A 205 -5.76 -4.68 14.33
CA ASP A 205 -6.65 -3.55 14.06
C ASP A 205 -5.91 -2.30 13.53
N ASN A 206 -4.60 -2.41 13.33
CA ASN A 206 -3.72 -1.38 12.84
C ASN A 206 -3.55 -1.38 11.30
N VAL A 207 -4.32 -2.18 10.58
CA VAL A 207 -4.34 -2.16 9.10
C VAL A 207 -5.45 -1.26 8.61
N VAL A 208 -5.11 -0.39 7.64
CA VAL A 208 -6.05 0.40 6.85
C VAL A 208 -6.19 -0.25 5.48
N TRP A 209 -7.39 -0.71 5.16
CA TRP A 209 -7.66 -1.51 3.96
C TRP A 209 -7.84 -0.65 2.73
N VAL A 210 -6.98 -0.85 1.73
CA VAL A 210 -7.02 -0.17 0.45
C VAL A 210 -7.48 -1.15 -0.63
N TRP A 211 -8.50 -0.77 -1.40
CA TRP A 211 -8.92 -1.51 -2.58
C TRP A 211 -8.46 -0.74 -3.82
N THR A 212 -7.51 -1.32 -4.56
CA THR A 212 -6.80 -0.67 -5.65
C THR A 212 -7.15 -1.31 -6.99
N VAL A 213 -7.59 -0.49 -7.94
CA VAL A 213 -7.91 -0.88 -9.32
C VAL A 213 -7.07 -0.07 -10.30
N SER A 214 -7.02 -0.45 -11.57
CA SER A 214 -6.39 0.40 -12.58
C SER A 214 -7.11 1.75 -12.71
N GLY A 215 -8.45 1.80 -12.57
CA GLY A 215 -9.23 2.99 -12.94
C GLY A 215 -9.42 3.13 -14.46
N HIS A 216 -9.01 2.14 -15.25
CA HIS A 216 -9.20 2.08 -16.70
C HIS A 216 -10.69 1.88 -17.03
N LEU A 217 -11.29 2.82 -17.76
CA LEU A 217 -12.73 2.77 -18.05
C LEU A 217 -13.16 1.56 -18.90
N GLY A 218 -12.25 0.97 -19.68
CA GLY A 218 -12.52 -0.28 -20.40
C GLY A 218 -12.84 -1.44 -19.45
N SER A 219 -12.24 -1.44 -18.26
CA SER A 219 -12.42 -2.44 -17.20
C SER A 219 -13.53 -2.06 -16.21
N GLY A 220 -14.32 -1.03 -16.47
CA GLY A 220 -15.31 -0.51 -15.52
C GLY A 220 -16.28 -1.56 -14.96
N LYS A 221 -16.81 -2.45 -15.81
CA LYS A 221 -17.70 -3.52 -15.33
C LYS A 221 -17.00 -4.49 -14.39
N GLU A 222 -15.74 -4.81 -14.67
CA GLU A 222 -14.90 -5.70 -13.88
C GLU A 222 -14.52 -5.06 -12.55
N MET A 223 -14.01 -3.82 -12.57
CA MET A 223 -13.74 -3.03 -11.36
C MET A 223 -14.97 -2.97 -10.44
N LYS A 224 -16.18 -2.77 -10.99
CA LYS A 224 -17.40 -2.77 -10.16
C LYS A 224 -17.66 -4.13 -9.51
N ALA A 225 -17.44 -5.22 -10.24
CA ALA A 225 -17.69 -6.57 -9.77
C ALA A 225 -16.68 -7.02 -8.70
N LEU A 226 -15.48 -6.44 -8.71
CA LEU A 226 -14.39 -6.71 -7.77
C LEU A 226 -14.51 -5.94 -6.46
N TYR A 227 -15.44 -4.99 -6.33
CA TYR A 227 -15.55 -4.18 -5.11
C TYR A 227 -16.06 -5.01 -3.92
N PRO A 228 -15.29 -5.17 -2.83
CA PRO A 228 -15.67 -6.05 -1.72
C PRO A 228 -16.73 -5.43 -0.78
N GLY A 229 -17.05 -4.15 -0.97
CA GLY A 229 -18.08 -3.42 -0.21
C GLY A 229 -17.50 -2.50 0.85
N ASP A 230 -18.27 -1.46 1.18
CA ASP A 230 -17.89 -0.39 2.11
C ASP A 230 -17.49 -0.91 3.51
N GLU A 231 -18.05 -2.02 3.99
CA GLU A 231 -17.70 -2.58 5.30
C GLU A 231 -16.25 -3.13 5.39
N TYR A 232 -15.63 -3.40 4.24
CA TYR A 232 -14.31 -4.02 4.14
C TYR A 232 -13.23 -3.07 3.61
N VAL A 233 -13.60 -1.86 3.17
CA VAL A 233 -12.69 -0.93 2.49
C VAL A 233 -12.63 0.38 3.24
N ASP A 234 -11.43 0.79 3.65
CA ASP A 234 -11.19 2.11 4.23
C ASP A 234 -10.92 3.14 3.15
N TRP A 235 -10.17 2.76 2.10
CA TRP A 235 -9.78 3.60 0.97
C TRP A 235 -10.00 2.91 -0.37
N ILE A 236 -10.53 3.66 -1.34
CA ILE A 236 -10.44 3.25 -2.75
C ILE A 236 -9.18 3.83 -3.36
N ALA A 237 -8.55 3.11 -4.27
CA ALA A 237 -7.37 3.59 -4.96
C ALA A 237 -7.41 3.30 -6.46
N MET A 238 -6.71 4.11 -7.23
CA MET A 238 -6.52 3.87 -8.65
C MET A 238 -5.11 4.17 -9.15
N ASP A 239 -4.73 3.44 -10.20
CA ASP A 239 -3.40 3.46 -10.80
C ASP A 239 -3.48 3.99 -12.24
N GLN A 240 -3.22 5.29 -12.39
CA GLN A 240 -3.44 5.99 -13.67
C GLN A 240 -2.24 6.81 -14.08
N TYR A 241 -1.81 6.57 -15.31
CA TYR A 241 -0.58 7.07 -15.89
C TYR A 241 -0.84 7.90 -17.15
N ASN A 242 0.04 8.86 -17.41
CA ASN A 242 0.16 9.47 -18.74
C ASN A 242 1.31 8.81 -19.51
N TYR A 243 0.98 7.77 -20.29
CA TYR A 243 1.93 7.03 -21.13
C TYR A 243 2.21 7.70 -22.49
N TYR A 244 2.13 9.03 -22.61
CA TYR A 244 2.34 9.73 -23.88
C TYR A 244 3.64 9.29 -24.58
N GLY A 245 3.54 8.91 -25.86
CA GLY A 245 4.69 8.41 -26.64
C GLY A 245 5.02 6.93 -26.40
N CYS A 246 4.29 6.27 -25.50
CA CYS A 246 4.38 4.85 -25.19
C CYS A 246 3.01 4.18 -25.25
N HIS A 247 2.97 2.85 -25.12
CA HIS A 247 1.71 2.06 -25.10
C HIS A 247 0.79 2.39 -26.30
N GLY A 248 1.37 2.81 -27.43
CA GLY A 248 0.63 3.21 -28.64
C GLY A 248 -0.20 4.50 -28.52
N THR A 249 -0.06 5.30 -27.46
CA THR A 249 -0.79 6.57 -27.31
C THR A 249 0.04 7.79 -27.74
N THR A 250 -0.61 8.69 -28.49
CA THR A 250 -0.09 10.01 -28.87
C THR A 250 -0.93 11.15 -28.29
N ASP A 251 -1.90 10.85 -27.43
CA ASP A 251 -2.70 11.86 -26.72
C ASP A 251 -1.98 12.29 -25.44
N TRP A 252 -1.44 13.50 -25.43
CA TRP A 252 -0.91 14.09 -24.20
C TRP A 252 -2.06 14.48 -23.27
N LYS A 253 -2.03 13.94 -22.05
CA LYS A 253 -2.98 14.30 -20.98
C LYS A 253 -2.24 15.03 -19.88
N ASP A 254 -2.72 16.23 -19.53
CA ASP A 254 -2.36 16.84 -18.25
C ASP A 254 -2.85 15.97 -17.07
N PHE A 255 -2.41 16.29 -15.86
CA PHE A 255 -2.72 15.50 -14.67
C PHE A 255 -4.23 15.30 -14.50
N LEU A 256 -5.02 16.37 -14.58
CA LEU A 256 -6.45 16.25 -14.35
C LEU A 256 -7.13 15.41 -15.44
N ARG A 257 -6.73 15.56 -16.70
CA ARG A 257 -7.24 14.75 -17.82
C ARG A 257 -6.86 13.28 -17.73
N SER A 258 -5.73 12.92 -17.09
CA SER A 258 -5.37 11.52 -16.87
C SER A 258 -6.14 10.91 -15.70
N GLN A 259 -6.36 11.67 -14.62
CA GLN A 259 -6.96 11.13 -13.37
C GLN A 259 -8.49 11.21 -13.34
N ARG A 260 -9.08 12.34 -13.74
CA ARG A 260 -10.50 12.64 -13.52
C ARG A 260 -11.49 11.62 -14.09
N PRO A 261 -11.29 11.01 -15.27
CA PRO A 261 -12.26 10.06 -15.81
C PRO A 261 -12.44 8.82 -14.93
N GLY A 262 -11.34 8.17 -14.51
CA GLY A 262 -11.37 7.02 -13.61
C GLY A 262 -11.95 7.39 -12.24
N TYR A 263 -11.49 8.51 -11.68
CA TYR A 263 -12.02 9.09 -10.45
C TYR A 263 -13.55 9.22 -10.50
N ALA A 264 -14.07 9.97 -11.48
CA ALA A 264 -15.50 10.28 -11.57
C ALA A 264 -16.33 9.01 -11.76
N TRP A 265 -15.80 8.04 -12.51
CA TRP A 265 -16.47 6.77 -12.72
C TRP A 265 -16.56 5.96 -11.42
N LEU A 266 -15.47 5.85 -10.65
CA LEU A 266 -15.45 5.14 -9.36
C LEU A 266 -16.43 5.77 -8.36
N ARG A 267 -16.44 7.10 -8.26
CA ARG A 267 -17.38 7.84 -7.39
C ARG A 267 -18.83 7.58 -7.77
N ALA A 268 -19.14 7.55 -9.07
CA ALA A 268 -20.51 7.38 -9.54
C ALA A 268 -21.01 5.92 -9.51
N ASN A 269 -20.10 4.93 -9.60
CA ASN A 269 -20.48 3.55 -9.85
C ASN A 269 -20.10 2.56 -8.76
N VAL A 270 -19.16 2.92 -7.87
CA VAL A 270 -18.64 2.05 -6.81
C VAL A 270 -19.01 2.61 -5.44
N THR A 271 -18.45 3.75 -5.04
CA THR A 271 -18.76 4.39 -3.74
C THR A 271 -18.41 5.88 -3.76
N ASP A 272 -19.27 6.70 -3.16
CA ASP A 272 -19.02 8.10 -2.87
C ASP A 272 -18.71 8.37 -1.38
N ALA A 273 -18.55 7.32 -0.56
CA ALA A 273 -18.31 7.49 0.87
C ALA A 273 -16.81 7.49 1.23
N ARG A 274 -15.99 6.80 0.44
CA ARG A 274 -14.58 6.51 0.79
C ARG A 274 -13.61 7.58 0.31
N PRO A 275 -12.56 7.91 1.08
CA PRO A 275 -11.41 8.64 0.57
C PRO A 275 -10.74 7.86 -0.56
N MET A 276 -10.10 8.58 -1.47
CA MET A 276 -9.37 8.03 -2.61
C MET A 276 -7.87 8.27 -2.50
N MET A 277 -7.10 7.26 -2.90
CA MET A 277 -5.68 7.35 -3.15
C MET A 277 -5.42 7.25 -4.66
N LEU A 278 -4.51 8.07 -5.18
CA LEU A 278 -3.85 7.78 -6.45
C LEU A 278 -2.63 6.93 -6.07
N ALA A 279 -2.81 5.60 -6.03
CA ALA A 279 -1.81 4.68 -5.47
C ALA A 279 -0.61 4.51 -6.40
N GLU A 280 -0.83 4.74 -7.68
CA GLU A 280 0.23 4.92 -8.63
C GLU A 280 -0.13 6.02 -9.64
N PHE A 281 0.79 6.95 -9.84
CA PHE A 281 0.73 7.90 -10.95
C PHE A 281 2.13 8.28 -11.43
N ALA A 282 2.25 8.49 -12.73
CA ALA A 282 3.40 9.15 -13.34
C ALA A 282 3.05 9.66 -14.74
N THR A 283 3.96 10.45 -15.32
CA THR A 283 3.89 10.90 -16.70
C THR A 283 5.20 10.64 -17.42
N ALA A 284 5.11 10.06 -18.61
CA ALA A 284 6.23 9.97 -19.52
C ALA A 284 6.71 11.38 -19.94
N PRO A 285 8.01 11.55 -20.24
CA PRO A 285 8.52 12.79 -20.82
C PRO A 285 8.01 12.96 -22.25
N ASP A 286 7.84 14.21 -22.66
CA ASP A 286 7.68 14.55 -24.07
C ASP A 286 9.02 15.09 -24.59
N ALA A 287 9.65 14.36 -25.51
CA ALA A 287 10.93 14.75 -26.10
C ALA A 287 10.84 16.02 -26.95
N ASP A 288 9.66 16.29 -27.56
CA ASP A 288 9.42 17.48 -28.39
C ASP A 288 9.07 18.71 -27.55
N ASP A 289 8.65 18.50 -26.29
CA ASP A 289 8.35 19.57 -25.33
C ASP A 289 8.66 19.16 -23.88
N PRO A 290 9.94 19.19 -23.47
CA PRO A 290 10.34 18.75 -22.13
C PRO A 290 9.66 19.53 -21.00
N GLY A 291 9.18 20.75 -21.26
CA GLY A 291 8.47 21.57 -20.28
C GLY A 291 7.14 20.97 -19.85
N ARG A 292 6.46 20.22 -20.74
CA ARG A 292 5.17 19.61 -20.44
C ARG A 292 5.22 18.60 -19.29
N GLN A 293 6.34 17.88 -19.09
CA GLN A 293 6.50 16.97 -17.96
C GLN A 293 6.55 17.73 -16.62
N ARG A 294 7.32 18.82 -16.54
CA ARG A 294 7.34 19.70 -15.37
C ARG A 294 5.95 20.26 -15.10
N ASP A 295 5.32 20.81 -16.12
CA ASP A 295 4.02 21.48 -16.00
C ASP A 295 2.93 20.49 -15.52
N TRP A 296 2.99 19.23 -15.96
CA TRP A 296 2.12 18.14 -15.47
C TRP A 296 2.18 17.98 -13.96
N TYR A 297 3.38 17.91 -13.38
CA TYR A 297 3.56 17.80 -11.93
C TYR A 297 3.17 19.10 -11.21
N THR A 298 3.59 20.27 -11.70
CA THR A 298 3.23 21.57 -11.06
C THR A 298 1.72 21.85 -11.07
N GLY A 299 0.96 21.21 -11.98
CA GLY A 299 -0.50 21.29 -12.02
C GLY A 299 -1.20 20.52 -10.88
N ILE A 300 -0.53 19.59 -10.20
CA ILE A 300 -1.13 18.69 -9.21
C ILE A 300 -1.85 19.44 -8.08
N PRO A 301 -1.24 20.44 -7.39
CA PRO A 301 -1.93 21.18 -6.32
C PRO A 301 -3.21 21.89 -6.77
N GLY A 302 -3.29 22.28 -8.05
CA GLY A 302 -4.51 22.83 -8.65
C GLY A 302 -5.54 21.74 -8.89
N ALA A 303 -5.13 20.64 -9.53
CA ALA A 303 -6.01 19.55 -9.94
C ALA A 303 -6.68 18.82 -8.76
N VAL A 304 -5.98 18.62 -7.64
CA VAL A 304 -6.57 17.93 -6.47
C VAL A 304 -7.73 18.70 -5.84
N LYS A 305 -7.86 20.01 -6.11
CA LYS A 305 -9.03 20.80 -5.68
C LYS A 305 -10.30 20.41 -6.43
N GLU A 306 -10.16 19.82 -7.63
CA GLU A 306 -11.27 19.26 -8.42
C GLU A 306 -11.52 17.78 -8.12
N LEU A 307 -10.69 17.17 -7.27
CA LEU A 307 -10.78 15.77 -6.82
C LEU A 307 -10.78 15.72 -5.28
N PRO A 308 -11.79 16.30 -4.58
CA PRO A 308 -11.69 16.61 -3.16
C PRO A 308 -11.57 15.39 -2.22
N GLU A 309 -11.88 14.20 -2.71
CA GLU A 309 -11.74 12.93 -2.00
C GLU A 309 -10.38 12.29 -2.22
N VAL A 310 -9.53 12.82 -3.10
CA VAL A 310 -8.13 12.41 -3.23
C VAL A 310 -7.34 12.94 -2.04
N ARG A 311 -6.89 12.01 -1.19
CA ARG A 311 -6.27 12.27 0.12
C ARG A 311 -4.90 11.61 0.28
N ALA A 312 -4.42 10.92 -0.76
CA ALA A 312 -3.07 10.42 -0.87
C ALA A 312 -2.68 10.32 -2.35
N LEU A 313 -1.45 10.68 -2.67
CA LEU A 313 -0.89 10.59 -4.01
C LEU A 313 0.47 9.92 -3.91
N VAL A 314 0.66 8.82 -4.63
CA VAL A 314 1.86 8.01 -4.62
C VAL A 314 2.45 7.96 -6.01
N HIS A 315 3.61 8.60 -6.17
CA HIS A 315 4.31 8.63 -7.45
C HIS A 315 5.01 7.30 -7.73
N TRP A 316 4.87 6.80 -8.95
CA TRP A 316 5.61 5.64 -9.45
C TRP A 316 6.98 6.05 -10.00
N ASN A 317 8.05 5.80 -9.24
CA ASN A 317 9.42 6.18 -9.63
C ASN A 317 10.22 5.01 -10.24
N ARG A 318 9.64 4.30 -11.23
CA ARG A 318 10.33 3.24 -11.99
C ARG A 318 10.00 3.38 -13.48
N PRO A 319 10.94 3.13 -14.41
CA PRO A 319 10.61 3.08 -15.83
C PRO A 319 9.53 2.05 -16.15
N ALA A 320 8.74 2.30 -17.19
CA ALA A 320 7.78 1.33 -17.71
C ALA A 320 8.55 0.16 -18.35
N SER A 321 8.19 -1.07 -18.02
CA SER A 321 8.84 -2.28 -18.56
C SER A 321 8.51 -2.57 -20.02
N GLU A 322 7.42 -2.02 -20.53
CA GLU A 322 6.95 -2.24 -21.90
C GLU A 322 7.73 -1.40 -22.92
N ARG A 323 7.77 -1.84 -24.19
CA ARG A 323 8.49 -1.14 -25.25
C ARG A 323 7.55 -0.31 -26.15
N PRO A 324 7.93 0.92 -26.55
CA PRO A 324 9.13 1.66 -26.13
C PRO A 324 9.04 2.04 -24.64
N GLU A 325 10.17 1.87 -23.93
CA GLU A 325 10.26 2.16 -22.49
C GLU A 325 10.01 3.64 -22.24
N CYS A 326 9.09 3.95 -21.33
CA CYS A 326 8.93 5.30 -20.80
C CYS A 326 9.73 5.43 -19.53
N ASP A 327 10.54 6.48 -19.45
CA ASP A 327 11.06 6.91 -18.16
C ASP A 327 9.95 7.61 -17.37
N LEU A 328 9.33 6.89 -16.44
CA LEU A 328 8.34 7.46 -15.53
C LEU A 328 8.98 8.07 -14.28
N THR A 329 10.31 8.03 -14.16
CA THR A 329 11.01 8.49 -12.96
C THR A 329 11.07 10.01 -12.88
N VAL A 330 11.22 10.52 -11.66
CA VAL A 330 11.54 11.93 -11.37
C VAL A 330 12.91 12.03 -10.71
N ASN A 331 13.91 11.36 -11.29
CA ASN A 331 15.27 11.33 -10.76
C ASN A 331 16.11 12.56 -11.16
N ASP A 332 15.79 13.18 -12.29
CA ASP A 332 16.40 14.40 -12.80
C ASP A 332 15.44 15.16 -13.74
N GLY A 333 15.96 16.20 -14.41
CA GLY A 333 15.26 16.89 -15.47
C GLY A 333 13.98 17.63 -15.05
N PRO A 334 13.13 17.99 -16.04
CA PRO A 334 11.89 18.74 -15.83
C PRO A 334 10.90 18.03 -14.89
N GLY A 335 10.81 16.69 -14.95
CA GLY A 335 9.99 15.90 -14.04
C GLY A 335 10.36 16.10 -12.57
N LEU A 336 11.66 16.02 -12.23
CA LEU A 336 12.15 16.30 -10.87
C LEU A 336 11.86 17.75 -10.44
N GLU A 337 12.05 18.72 -11.33
CA GLU A 337 11.74 20.13 -11.03
C GLU A 337 10.27 20.31 -10.66
N GLY A 338 9.37 19.77 -11.48
CA GLY A 338 7.92 19.87 -11.25
C GLY A 338 7.47 19.12 -10.00
N TYR A 339 7.99 17.91 -9.77
CA TYR A 339 7.67 17.11 -8.59
C TYR A 339 8.13 17.78 -7.29
N ARG A 340 9.33 18.38 -7.29
CA ARG A 340 9.86 19.19 -6.18
C ARG A 340 8.97 20.39 -5.87
N GLU A 341 8.52 21.10 -6.89
CA GLU A 341 7.67 22.28 -6.73
C GLU A 341 6.30 21.89 -6.19
N ALA A 342 5.63 20.92 -6.82
CA ALA A 342 4.32 20.43 -6.40
C ALA A 342 4.32 19.93 -4.95
N GLY A 343 5.32 19.13 -4.59
CA GLY A 343 5.49 18.60 -3.24
C GLY A 343 5.78 19.67 -2.18
N ARG A 344 5.99 20.95 -2.50
CA ARG A 344 6.13 22.01 -1.50
C ARG A 344 4.81 22.67 -1.14
N ASP A 345 3.73 22.40 -1.89
CA ASP A 345 2.43 22.97 -1.59
C ASP A 345 1.96 22.56 -0.18
N GLY A 346 1.37 23.51 0.55
CA GLY A 346 0.89 23.27 1.92
C GLY A 346 -0.19 22.19 2.02
N TYR A 347 -0.90 21.92 0.91
CA TYR A 347 -1.84 20.80 0.82
C TYR A 347 -1.18 19.44 1.09
N PHE A 348 0.12 19.33 0.80
CA PHE A 348 0.93 18.12 0.99
C PHE A 348 1.86 18.17 2.22
N GLN A 349 1.61 19.08 3.17
CA GLN A 349 2.37 19.22 4.41
C GLN A 349 1.51 18.82 5.61
N GLN A 350 1.04 17.57 5.60
CA GLN A 350 0.13 17.05 6.62
C GLN A 350 0.90 16.42 7.79
N PRO A 351 0.37 16.45 9.03
CA PRO A 351 1.06 15.89 10.19
C PRO A 351 1.02 14.36 10.16
N VAL A 352 2.08 13.74 9.65
CA VAL A 352 2.26 12.28 9.66
C VAL A 352 2.14 11.76 11.10
N PRO A 353 1.25 10.79 11.38
CA PRO A 353 1.07 10.26 12.72
C PRO A 353 2.29 9.43 13.14
N PRO A 354 2.79 9.63 14.37
CA PRO A 354 3.94 8.88 14.88
C PRO A 354 3.58 7.44 15.28
N ARG A 355 2.28 7.13 15.41
CA ARG A 355 1.70 5.82 15.72
C ARG A 355 0.58 5.50 14.75
#